data_AF-A0A346Y081-F1
#
_entry.id   AF-A0A346Y081-F1
#
_cell.length_a   1.000
_cell.length_b   1.000
_cell.length_c   1.000
_cell.angle_alpha   90.00
_cell.angle_beta   90.00
_cell.angle_gamma   90.00
#
_symmetry.space_group_name_H-M   'P 1'
#
loop_
_entity.id
_entity.type
_entity.pdbx_description
1 polymer ?
#
loop_
_entity_poly.entity_id
_entity_poly.type
_entity_poly.pdbx_seq_one_letter_code
_entity_poly.pdbx_strand_id
1 'polypeptide(L)'
;MVNPDPKLARMARKHREAVISEIPPVTAGALLGPDALCRHFLASAAAGRYLDLFHLWELFKLFPDECKPVLASRQKAQEKARKKMQTATHLGLLGSAERVASDIDRAAGLPWRWLQEILEPMGPAIRQRPVVLAAMLRKDPSFEANVPEDPSDRWLAEAAALRESGQDVPEPIDTLLGRFADRLPATLATLSMTHDQYPDRVPALIDRVDLAANDIAAVLAWARDHGHGEQLVGRIAEEVRSAAAENRAEGLARWKSWTSRGVELEMPESLRVPTLEGLDLGRPESADLIKAMVDDGADLVPQEILDGVAGDNRMLGEKAYEAFVCAGFTDIHLPLVLEGNPMVRPETRCPACQAWTWVRPGHESRCPHDGMPLGSNPDQQAAEAVEAVDAAVSTIDPAGLQLDPPMPKPEVGERPSAPPPPSAPVDAPTTNDAVPAAPEQATPEQGQPEQGQPEQAQAPAEQQPAAPEGS
;
A
#
# COMPACT_ATOMS: atom_id res chain seq x y z
N MET A 1 -17.17 52.53 42.33
CA MET A 1 -16.72 51.31 41.63
C MET A 1 -17.87 50.83 40.76
N VAL A 2 -17.69 50.77 39.43
CA VAL A 2 -18.70 50.25 38.53
C VAL A 2 -18.77 48.74 38.76
N ASN A 3 -19.88 48.25 39.29
CA ASN A 3 -20.10 46.82 39.44
C ASN A 3 -20.01 46.21 38.03
N PRO A 4 -19.08 45.25 37.77
CA PRO A 4 -19.00 44.59 36.48
C PRO A 4 -20.37 44.00 36.15
N ASP A 5 -20.75 44.04 34.88
CA ASP A 5 -21.99 43.48 34.37
C ASP A 5 -21.70 42.13 33.71
N PRO A 6 -21.51 41.05 34.51
CA PRO A 6 -21.16 39.73 34.00
C PRO A 6 -22.30 39.10 33.20
N LYS A 7 -23.48 39.74 33.08
CA LYS A 7 -24.57 39.24 32.23
C LYS A 7 -24.73 40.05 30.96
N LEU A 8 -23.84 41.02 30.73
CA LEU A 8 -23.92 42.01 29.65
C LEU A 8 -25.34 42.63 29.57
N ALA A 9 -26.02 42.73 30.71
CA ALA A 9 -27.41 43.18 30.84
C ALA A 9 -27.64 44.58 30.27
N ARG A 10 -26.60 45.42 30.31
CA ARG A 10 -26.57 46.79 29.78
C ARG A 10 -26.45 46.85 28.25
N MET A 11 -26.06 45.75 27.58
CA MET A 11 -26.02 45.69 26.12
C MET A 11 -27.39 45.34 25.54
N ALA A 12 -27.74 45.97 24.40
CA ALA A 12 -28.93 45.61 23.64
C ALA A 12 -28.89 44.11 23.26
N ARG A 13 -30.04 43.42 23.40
CA ARG A 13 -30.16 41.95 23.23
C ARG A 13 -29.49 41.45 21.94
N LYS A 14 -29.71 42.12 20.81
CA LYS A 14 -29.14 41.74 19.50
C LYS A 14 -27.60 41.72 19.52
N HIS A 15 -26.97 42.76 20.08
CA HIS A 15 -25.51 42.86 20.17
C HIS A 15 -24.93 41.88 21.17
N ARG A 16 -25.62 41.68 22.30
CA ARG A 16 -25.25 40.68 23.31
C ARG A 16 -25.20 39.27 22.72
N GLU A 17 -26.18 38.92 21.89
CA GLU A 17 -26.25 37.61 21.26
C GLU A 17 -25.12 37.38 20.23
N ALA A 18 -24.74 38.40 19.47
CA ALA A 18 -23.62 38.32 18.53
C ALA A 18 -22.27 38.15 19.26
N VAL A 19 -22.04 38.93 20.31
CA VAL A 19 -20.81 38.87 21.11
C VAL A 19 -20.67 37.51 21.82
N ILE A 20 -21.75 36.95 22.38
CA ILE A 20 -21.71 35.64 23.06
C ILE A 20 -21.31 34.50 22.10
N SER A 21 -21.68 34.57 20.82
CA SER A 21 -21.26 33.58 19.82
C SER A 21 -19.78 33.69 19.42
N GLU A 22 -19.17 34.86 19.60
CA GLU A 22 -17.77 35.11 19.24
C GLU A 22 -16.80 34.88 20.40
N ILE A 23 -17.28 34.93 21.65
CA ILE A 23 -16.46 34.66 22.83
C ILE A 23 -16.11 33.16 22.91
N PRO A 24 -14.84 32.79 23.15
CA PRO A 24 -14.45 31.39 23.38
C PRO A 24 -15.24 30.73 24.52
N PRO A 25 -15.58 29.43 24.44
CA PRO A 25 -16.41 28.75 25.44
C PRO A 25 -15.90 28.89 26.88
N VAL A 26 -14.58 28.78 27.07
CA VAL A 26 -13.91 28.92 28.38
C VAL A 26 -14.15 30.32 28.96
N THR A 27 -14.05 31.35 28.12
CA THR A 27 -14.28 32.75 28.48
C THR A 27 -15.76 33.04 28.73
N ALA A 28 -16.67 32.45 27.95
CA ALA A 28 -18.11 32.57 28.15
C ALA A 28 -18.57 31.94 29.48
N GLY A 29 -18.05 30.75 29.82
CA GLY A 29 -18.32 30.08 31.09
C GLY A 29 -17.73 30.82 32.29
N ALA A 30 -16.47 31.24 32.20
CA ALA A 30 -15.78 31.92 33.29
C ALA A 30 -16.31 33.33 33.60
N LEU A 31 -16.74 34.09 32.58
CA LEU A 31 -17.17 35.48 32.77
C LEU A 31 -18.68 35.64 32.93
N LEU A 32 -19.49 34.79 32.28
CA LEU A 32 -20.92 35.05 32.10
C LEU A 32 -21.84 33.96 32.69
N GLY A 33 -21.28 32.87 33.21
CA GLY A 33 -22.00 31.82 33.92
C GLY A 33 -22.64 30.74 33.03
N PRO A 34 -23.31 29.74 33.64
CA PRO A 34 -23.84 28.56 32.93
C PRO A 34 -24.90 28.90 31.87
N ASP A 35 -25.74 29.91 32.10
CA ASP A 35 -26.76 30.30 31.11
C ASP A 35 -26.14 30.90 29.84
N ALA A 36 -25.04 31.64 29.95
CA ALA A 36 -24.30 32.14 28.81
C ALA A 36 -23.55 31.03 28.06
N LEU A 37 -22.95 30.09 28.79
CA LEU A 37 -22.31 28.92 28.18
C LEU A 37 -23.32 28.02 27.45
N CYS A 38 -24.52 27.86 28.02
CA CYS A 38 -25.64 27.19 27.37
C CYS A 38 -26.03 27.88 26.04
N ARG A 39 -26.14 29.22 26.03
CA ARG A 39 -26.40 29.99 24.80
C ARG A 39 -25.30 29.78 23.77
N HIS A 40 -24.04 29.74 24.21
CA HIS A 40 -22.88 29.55 23.33
C HIS A 40 -22.90 28.17 22.67
N PHE A 41 -22.98 27.09 23.45
CA PHE A 41 -23.01 25.73 22.90
C PHE A 41 -24.18 25.53 21.95
N LEU A 42 -25.37 26.04 22.29
CA LEU A 42 -26.52 25.93 21.40
C LEU A 42 -26.36 26.72 20.10
N ALA A 43 -25.81 27.94 20.15
CA ALA A 43 -25.55 28.75 18.96
C ALA A 43 -24.47 28.11 18.07
N SER A 44 -23.42 27.60 18.70
CA SER A 44 -22.30 26.92 18.06
C SER A 44 -22.74 25.62 17.36
N ALA A 45 -23.57 24.82 18.03
CA ALA A 45 -24.18 23.63 17.43
C ALA A 45 -25.09 23.98 16.24
N ALA A 46 -25.88 25.04 16.36
CA ALA A 46 -26.72 25.53 15.26
C ALA A 46 -25.91 26.07 14.06
N ALA A 47 -24.69 26.56 14.30
CA ALA A 47 -23.77 27.03 13.26
C ALA A 47 -23.04 25.88 12.54
N GLY A 48 -22.97 24.69 13.15
CA GLY A 48 -22.39 23.49 12.52
C GLY A 48 -21.54 22.62 13.44
N ARG A 49 -21.15 23.10 14.63
CA ARG A 49 -20.37 22.33 15.61
C ARG A 49 -21.30 21.49 16.50
N TYR A 50 -22.00 20.52 15.90
CA TYR A 50 -23.04 19.74 16.58
C TYR A 50 -22.53 19.01 17.85
N LEU A 51 -21.23 18.70 17.93
CA LEU A 51 -20.62 18.06 19.11
C LEU A 51 -20.77 18.89 20.40
N ASP A 52 -21.01 20.20 20.27
CA ASP A 52 -21.31 21.06 21.42
C ASP A 52 -22.64 20.69 22.08
N LEU A 53 -23.52 19.93 21.41
CA LEU A 53 -24.73 19.35 22.03
C LEU A 53 -24.39 18.38 23.17
N PHE A 54 -23.30 17.63 23.04
CA PHE A 54 -22.86 16.70 24.08
C PHE A 54 -22.34 17.46 25.30
N HIS A 55 -21.60 18.55 25.08
CA HIS A 55 -21.15 19.45 26.16
C HIS A 55 -22.31 20.23 26.79
N LEU A 56 -23.29 20.65 25.99
CA LEU A 56 -24.52 21.27 26.46
C LEU A 56 -25.30 20.34 27.38
N TRP A 57 -25.34 19.03 27.10
CA TRP A 57 -26.00 18.06 27.97
C TRP A 57 -25.30 17.91 29.32
N GLU A 58 -23.97 17.82 29.32
CA GLU A 58 -23.21 17.79 30.58
C GLU A 58 -23.39 19.09 31.39
N LEU A 59 -23.44 20.24 30.73
CA LEU A 59 -23.75 21.51 31.39
C LEU A 59 -25.17 21.51 31.98
N PHE A 60 -26.16 21.00 31.24
CA PHE A 60 -27.55 20.92 31.69
C PHE A 60 -27.71 20.00 32.92
N LYS A 61 -26.95 18.89 32.99
CA LYS A 61 -26.94 18.00 34.15
C LYS A 61 -26.44 18.71 35.42
N LEU A 62 -25.46 19.61 35.28
CA LEU A 62 -24.88 20.34 36.40
C LEU A 62 -25.69 21.58 36.80
N PHE A 63 -26.27 22.28 35.82
CA PHE A 63 -26.94 23.58 35.99
C PHE A 63 -28.30 23.62 35.28
N PRO A 64 -29.27 22.77 35.70
CA PRO A 64 -30.54 22.63 35.01
C PRO A 64 -31.39 23.91 35.06
N ASP A 65 -31.37 24.64 36.16
CA ASP A 65 -32.27 25.80 36.37
C ASP A 65 -31.79 27.03 35.61
N GLU A 66 -30.49 27.13 35.34
CA GLU A 66 -29.88 28.13 34.46
C GLU A 66 -30.09 27.79 32.98
N CYS A 67 -30.03 26.50 32.62
CA CYS A 67 -30.13 26.06 31.23
C CYS A 67 -31.58 25.99 30.72
N LYS A 68 -32.55 25.52 31.52
CA LYS A 68 -33.96 25.36 31.10
C LYS A 68 -34.56 26.62 30.45
N PRO A 69 -34.43 27.84 31.02
CA PRO A 69 -35.00 29.04 30.40
C PRO A 69 -34.34 29.40 29.06
N VAL A 70 -33.04 29.13 28.94
CA VAL A 70 -32.29 29.36 27.71
C VAL A 70 -32.77 28.42 26.61
N LEU A 71 -32.88 27.13 26.92
CA LEU A 71 -33.36 26.13 25.97
C LEU A 71 -34.80 26.45 25.53
N ALA A 72 -35.71 26.72 26.47
CA ALA A 72 -37.10 27.07 26.19
C ALA A 72 -37.25 28.28 25.26
N SER A 73 -36.40 29.30 25.41
CA SER A 73 -36.44 30.51 24.57
C SER A 73 -35.75 30.38 23.21
N ARG A 74 -35.06 29.25 22.93
CA ARG A 74 -34.23 29.07 21.72
C ARG A 74 -34.56 27.81 20.91
N GLN A 75 -35.84 27.46 20.80
CA GLN A 75 -36.32 26.30 20.03
C GLN A 75 -35.77 26.26 18.58
N LYS A 76 -35.78 27.39 17.86
CA LYS A 76 -35.23 27.46 16.49
C LYS A 76 -33.74 27.07 16.41
N ALA A 77 -32.94 27.39 17.43
CA ALA A 77 -31.54 27.01 17.45
C ALA A 77 -31.37 25.51 17.78
N GLN A 78 -32.23 24.96 18.64
CA GLN A 78 -32.28 23.51 18.90
C GLN A 78 -32.62 22.72 17.63
N GLU A 79 -33.63 23.16 16.87
CA GLU A 79 -34.00 22.53 15.60
C GLU A 79 -32.85 22.59 14.57
N LYS A 80 -32.18 23.74 14.45
CA LYS A 80 -31.00 23.87 13.57
C LYS A 80 -29.87 22.94 13.99
N ALA A 81 -29.56 22.89 15.28
CA ALA A 81 -28.53 22.01 15.82
C ALA A 81 -28.86 20.53 15.58
N ARG A 82 -30.12 20.12 15.81
CA ARG A 82 -30.60 18.78 15.50
C ARG A 82 -30.42 18.43 14.01
N LYS A 83 -30.78 19.36 13.10
CA LYS A 83 -30.55 19.17 11.66
C LYS A 83 -29.06 19.01 11.32
N LYS A 84 -28.17 19.79 11.95
CA LYS A 84 -26.73 19.65 11.76
C LYS A 84 -26.21 18.29 12.24
N MET A 85 -26.70 17.81 13.38
CA MET A 85 -26.39 16.45 13.85
C MET A 85 -26.89 15.39 12.84
N GLN A 86 -28.13 15.52 12.35
CA GLN A 86 -28.67 14.61 11.33
C GLN A 86 -27.81 14.56 10.06
N THR A 87 -27.41 15.73 9.54
CA THR A 87 -26.51 15.79 8.37
C THR A 87 -25.17 15.12 8.66
N ALA A 88 -24.56 15.38 9.82
CA ALA A 88 -23.30 14.78 10.21
C ALA A 88 -23.40 13.26 10.35
N THR A 89 -24.44 12.74 11.00
CA THR A 89 -24.72 11.30 11.13
C THR A 89 -24.89 10.64 9.77
N HIS A 90 -25.65 11.27 8.86
CA HIS A 90 -25.85 10.73 7.51
C HIS A 90 -24.53 10.64 6.73
N LEU A 91 -23.73 11.72 6.73
CA LEU A 91 -22.43 11.73 6.05
C LEU A 91 -21.45 10.73 6.70
N GLY A 92 -21.48 10.62 8.03
CA GLY A 92 -20.68 9.64 8.77
C GLY A 92 -21.02 8.20 8.38
N LEU A 93 -22.30 7.88 8.22
CA LEU A 93 -22.73 6.55 7.77
C LEU A 93 -22.28 6.20 6.34
N LEU A 94 -22.05 7.19 5.47
CA LEU A 94 -21.51 6.98 4.12
C LEU A 94 -19.98 6.81 4.15
N GLY A 95 -19.29 7.62 4.96
CA GLY A 95 -17.84 7.63 5.10
C GLY A 95 -17.37 7.10 6.45
N SER A 96 -17.25 8.02 7.42
CA SER A 96 -16.64 7.81 8.74
C SER A 96 -17.59 7.20 9.78
N ALA A 97 -17.91 5.90 9.66
CA ALA A 97 -18.81 5.23 10.60
C ALA A 97 -18.28 5.19 12.04
N GLU A 98 -16.97 5.09 12.23
CA GLU A 98 -16.34 5.16 13.57
C GLU A 98 -16.70 6.45 14.31
N ARG A 99 -16.85 7.56 13.57
CA ARG A 99 -17.30 8.83 14.16
C ARG A 99 -18.71 8.71 14.70
N VAL A 100 -19.60 8.09 13.94
CA VAL A 100 -21.00 7.86 14.34
C VAL A 100 -21.07 6.89 15.52
N ALA A 101 -20.29 5.82 15.50
CA ALA A 101 -20.17 4.89 16.63
C ALA A 101 -19.69 5.61 17.90
N SER A 102 -18.66 6.45 17.80
CA SER A 102 -18.18 7.26 18.92
C SER A 102 -19.24 8.25 19.43
N ASP A 103 -20.01 8.87 18.54
CA ASP A 103 -21.12 9.74 18.91
C ASP A 103 -22.22 8.96 19.64
N ILE A 104 -22.56 7.74 19.21
CA ILE A 104 -23.52 6.85 19.88
C ILE A 104 -23.04 6.49 21.29
N ASP A 105 -21.80 6.03 21.40
CA ASP A 105 -21.21 5.62 22.67
C ASP A 105 -21.21 6.80 23.67
N ARG A 106 -20.89 8.01 23.20
CA ARG A 106 -20.86 9.24 24.01
C ARG A 106 -22.23 9.82 24.33
N ALA A 107 -23.23 9.64 23.48
CA ALA A 107 -24.53 10.32 23.60
C ALA A 107 -25.24 9.94 24.90
N ALA A 108 -25.90 10.89 25.55
CA ALA A 108 -26.76 10.63 26.71
C ALA A 108 -27.93 11.61 26.72
N GLY A 109 -29.03 11.25 27.37
CA GLY A 109 -30.18 12.13 27.53
C GLY A 109 -30.72 12.71 26.22
N LEU A 110 -30.79 14.05 26.11
CA LEU A 110 -31.35 14.72 24.94
C LEU A 110 -30.56 14.46 23.64
N PRO A 111 -29.22 14.59 23.61
CA PRO A 111 -28.41 14.14 22.46
C PRO A 111 -28.71 12.69 22.03
N TRP A 112 -28.84 11.76 22.99
CA TRP A 112 -29.17 10.37 22.66
C TRP A 112 -30.55 10.24 22.04
N ARG A 113 -31.59 10.86 22.63
CA ARG A 113 -32.94 10.83 22.06
C ARG A 113 -32.97 11.33 20.61
N TRP A 114 -32.32 12.45 20.34
CA TRP A 114 -32.25 12.98 18.98
C TRP A 114 -31.46 12.08 18.04
N LEU A 115 -30.35 11.50 18.50
CA LEU A 115 -29.54 10.58 17.69
C LEU A 115 -30.32 9.30 17.38
N GLN A 116 -31.05 8.76 18.36
CA GLN A 116 -31.95 7.61 18.18
C GLN A 116 -33.04 7.91 17.15
N GLU A 117 -33.74 9.04 17.27
CA GLU A 117 -34.75 9.47 16.28
C GLU A 117 -34.17 9.67 14.86
N ILE A 118 -32.88 9.98 14.74
CA ILE A 118 -32.18 10.11 13.45
C ILE A 118 -31.79 8.73 12.90
N LEU A 119 -31.32 7.82 13.76
CA LEU A 119 -30.78 6.51 13.38
C LEU A 119 -31.86 5.47 13.11
N GLU A 120 -33.02 5.56 13.78
CA GLU A 120 -34.16 4.65 13.62
C GLU A 120 -34.59 4.46 12.15
N PRO A 121 -34.85 5.51 11.34
CA PRO A 121 -35.16 5.34 9.92
C PRO A 121 -33.96 4.87 9.06
N MET A 122 -32.75 4.83 9.62
CA MET A 122 -31.51 4.47 8.92
C MET A 122 -31.10 3.00 9.14
N GLY A 123 -31.97 2.16 9.69
CA GLY A 123 -31.72 0.73 9.93
C GLY A 123 -30.99 0.00 8.77
N PRO A 124 -31.43 0.14 7.50
CA PRO A 124 -30.73 -0.47 6.37
C PRO A 124 -29.29 -0.01 6.18
N ALA A 125 -28.98 1.28 6.46
CA ALA A 125 -27.63 1.80 6.38
C ALA A 125 -26.77 1.35 7.57
N ILE A 126 -27.34 1.28 8.76
CA ILE A 126 -26.67 0.81 9.98
C ILE A 126 -26.27 -0.67 9.84
N ARG A 127 -27.16 -1.50 9.26
CA ARG A 127 -26.87 -2.92 8.92
C ARG A 127 -25.58 -3.09 8.12
N GLN A 128 -25.26 -2.13 7.25
CA GLN A 128 -24.07 -2.16 6.41
C GLN A 128 -22.79 -1.66 7.11
N ARG A 129 -22.89 -1.12 8.33
CA ARG A 129 -21.78 -0.53 9.10
C ARG A 129 -21.64 -1.23 10.46
N PRO A 130 -20.84 -2.32 10.55
CA PRO A 130 -20.75 -3.13 11.78
C PRO A 130 -20.28 -2.32 12.99
N VAL A 131 -19.42 -1.32 12.84
CA VAL A 131 -18.98 -0.49 13.97
C VAL A 131 -20.14 0.30 14.59
N VAL A 132 -21.07 0.80 13.76
CA VAL A 132 -22.24 1.57 14.20
C VAL A 132 -23.27 0.63 14.79
N LEU A 133 -23.51 -0.51 14.14
CA LEU A 133 -24.40 -1.54 14.67
C LEU A 133 -23.93 -2.01 16.05
N ALA A 134 -22.63 -2.21 16.23
CA ALA A 134 -22.06 -2.58 17.51
C ALA A 134 -22.30 -1.51 18.58
N ALA A 135 -22.06 -0.23 18.25
CA ALA A 135 -22.34 0.87 19.16
C ALA A 135 -23.83 0.97 19.52
N MET A 136 -24.73 0.77 18.54
CA MET A 136 -26.18 0.73 18.77
C MET A 136 -26.58 -0.38 19.74
N LEU A 137 -26.09 -1.61 19.52
CA LEU A 137 -26.41 -2.76 20.38
C LEU A 137 -25.86 -2.61 21.80
N ARG A 138 -24.69 -1.99 21.96
CA ARG A 138 -24.16 -1.64 23.30
C ARG A 138 -25.01 -0.59 23.99
N LYS A 139 -25.51 0.39 23.24
CA LYS A 139 -26.27 1.52 23.79
C LYS A 139 -27.73 1.18 24.10
N ASP A 140 -28.33 0.37 23.23
CA ASP A 140 -29.69 -0.11 23.30
C ASP A 140 -29.70 -1.61 22.98
N PRO A 141 -29.62 -2.48 24.00
CA PRO A 141 -29.62 -3.93 23.81
C PRO A 141 -30.93 -4.47 23.19
N SER A 142 -31.99 -3.67 23.13
CA SER A 142 -33.25 -4.05 22.48
C SER A 142 -33.28 -3.76 20.97
N PHE A 143 -32.25 -3.08 20.45
CA PHE A 143 -32.14 -2.79 19.03
C PHE A 143 -32.01 -4.09 18.21
N GLU A 144 -32.78 -4.20 17.13
CA GLU A 144 -32.78 -5.39 16.29
C GLU A 144 -31.46 -5.51 15.53
N ALA A 145 -30.69 -6.56 15.85
CA ALA A 145 -29.39 -6.84 15.24
C ALA A 145 -29.53 -7.44 13.83
N ASN A 146 -30.00 -6.63 12.88
CA ASN A 146 -30.09 -7.02 11.49
C ASN A 146 -28.71 -6.94 10.83
N VAL A 147 -28.01 -8.07 10.71
CA VAL A 147 -26.73 -8.21 9.98
C VAL A 147 -27.00 -8.65 8.52
N PRO A 148 -26.14 -8.28 7.54
CA PRO A 148 -26.30 -8.72 6.15
C PRO A 148 -26.17 -10.25 6.04
N GLU A 149 -26.94 -10.88 5.15
CA GLU A 149 -26.80 -12.32 4.90
C GLU A 149 -25.48 -12.64 4.18
N ASP A 150 -25.11 -11.77 3.23
CA ASP A 150 -23.83 -11.78 2.54
C ASP A 150 -23.12 -10.43 2.77
N PRO A 151 -22.13 -10.36 3.67
CA PRO A 151 -21.41 -9.13 3.96
C PRO A 151 -20.47 -8.76 2.80
N SER A 152 -20.34 -7.47 2.51
CA SER A 152 -19.30 -6.99 1.58
C SER A 152 -17.90 -7.09 2.20
N ASP A 153 -16.85 -7.03 1.39
CA ASP A 153 -15.47 -7.04 1.89
C ASP A 153 -15.18 -5.82 2.80
N ARG A 154 -15.79 -4.66 2.49
CA ARG A 154 -15.76 -3.48 3.36
C ARG A 154 -16.38 -3.75 4.72
N TRP A 155 -17.52 -4.46 4.74
CA TRP A 155 -18.19 -4.83 5.99
C TRP A 155 -17.29 -5.74 6.84
N LEU A 156 -16.69 -6.77 6.21
CA LEU A 156 -15.79 -7.70 6.89
C LEU A 156 -14.54 -7.00 7.44
N ALA A 157 -13.92 -6.11 6.66
CA ALA A 157 -12.77 -5.33 7.10
C ALA A 157 -13.11 -4.42 8.29
N GLU A 158 -14.27 -3.75 8.27
CA GLU A 158 -14.72 -2.91 9.38
C GLU A 158 -15.03 -3.74 10.65
N ALA A 159 -15.61 -4.94 10.49
CA ALA A 159 -15.86 -5.85 11.61
C ALA A 159 -14.57 -6.43 12.20
N ALA A 160 -13.60 -6.78 11.36
CA ALA A 160 -12.28 -7.25 11.80
C ALA A 160 -11.52 -6.13 12.55
N ALA A 161 -11.52 -4.91 12.03
CA ALA A 161 -10.92 -3.76 12.71
C ALA A 161 -11.57 -3.48 14.07
N LEU A 162 -12.89 -3.63 14.18
CA LEU A 162 -13.60 -3.52 15.45
C LEU A 162 -13.09 -4.58 16.45
N ARG A 163 -12.89 -5.83 16.00
CA ARG A 163 -12.33 -6.92 16.83
C ARG A 163 -10.91 -6.63 17.28
N GLU A 164 -10.05 -6.19 16.36
CA GLU A 164 -8.65 -5.83 16.64
C GLU A 164 -8.51 -4.65 17.61
N SER A 165 -9.48 -3.73 17.61
CA SER A 165 -9.50 -2.60 18.54
C SER A 165 -9.70 -2.99 20.02
N GLY A 166 -10.02 -4.27 20.30
CA GLY A 166 -10.30 -4.78 21.64
C GLY A 166 -11.65 -4.36 22.20
N GLN A 167 -12.50 -3.72 21.38
CA GLN A 167 -13.89 -3.44 21.76
C GLN A 167 -14.72 -4.72 21.76
N ASP A 168 -15.71 -4.77 22.66
CA ASP A 168 -16.68 -5.86 22.68
C ASP A 168 -17.51 -5.87 21.38
N VAL A 169 -17.48 -7.00 20.69
CA VAL A 169 -18.15 -7.21 19.40
C VAL A 169 -19.40 -8.05 19.65
N PRO A 170 -20.60 -7.51 19.40
CA PRO A 170 -21.83 -8.26 19.58
C PRO A 170 -21.88 -9.57 18.79
N GLU A 171 -22.46 -10.61 19.40
CA GLU A 171 -22.54 -11.97 18.86
C GLU A 171 -23.03 -12.06 17.40
N PRO A 172 -24.05 -11.29 16.95
CA PRO A 172 -24.51 -11.38 15.55
C PRO A 172 -23.45 -10.93 14.54
N ILE A 173 -22.64 -9.93 14.89
CA ILE A 173 -21.53 -9.44 14.05
C ILE A 173 -20.39 -10.44 14.09
N ASP A 174 -20.06 -10.93 15.28
CA ASP A 174 -18.99 -11.90 15.50
C ASP A 174 -19.23 -13.22 14.76
N THR A 175 -20.44 -13.76 14.88
CA THR A 175 -20.86 -14.99 14.18
C THR A 175 -20.72 -14.85 12.67
N LEU A 176 -21.12 -13.70 12.13
CA LEU A 176 -21.01 -13.45 10.69
C LEU A 176 -19.55 -13.28 10.25
N LEU A 177 -18.73 -12.58 11.06
CA LEU A 177 -17.30 -12.43 10.82
C LEU A 177 -16.60 -13.80 10.82
N GLY A 178 -16.86 -14.66 11.81
CA GLY A 178 -16.28 -16.01 11.87
C GLY A 178 -16.73 -16.94 10.74
N ARG A 179 -17.96 -16.76 10.24
CA ARG A 179 -18.47 -17.50 9.07
C ARG A 179 -17.73 -17.16 7.78
N PHE A 180 -17.33 -15.90 7.62
CA PHE A 180 -16.71 -15.36 6.41
C PHE A 180 -15.25 -14.92 6.62
N ALA A 181 -14.61 -15.39 7.69
CA ALA A 181 -13.25 -14.99 8.04
C ALA A 181 -12.24 -15.36 6.94
N ASP A 182 -12.52 -16.43 6.18
CA ASP A 182 -11.76 -16.86 5.02
C ASP A 182 -11.71 -15.82 3.89
N ARG A 183 -12.64 -14.84 3.87
CA ARG A 183 -12.68 -13.74 2.89
C ARG A 183 -11.84 -12.53 3.28
N LEU A 184 -11.40 -12.44 4.53
CA LEU A 184 -10.56 -11.34 5.00
C LEU A 184 -9.23 -11.27 4.22
N PRO A 185 -8.59 -10.09 4.12
CA PRO A 185 -7.27 -10.00 3.52
C PRO A 185 -6.25 -10.76 4.38
N ALA A 186 -5.44 -11.62 3.77
CA ALA A 186 -4.47 -12.48 4.47
C ALA A 186 -3.20 -11.71 4.89
N THR A 187 -3.38 -10.63 5.66
CA THR A 187 -2.30 -9.88 6.31
C THR A 187 -1.89 -10.54 7.62
N LEU A 188 -0.72 -10.19 8.16
CA LEU A 188 -0.27 -10.70 9.46
C LEU A 188 -1.25 -10.42 10.61
N ALA A 189 -1.88 -9.23 10.61
CA ALA A 189 -2.86 -8.83 11.61
C ALA A 189 -4.11 -9.72 11.55
N THR A 190 -4.67 -9.89 10.34
CA THR A 190 -5.81 -10.77 10.12
C THR A 190 -5.48 -12.21 10.49
N LEU A 191 -4.33 -12.73 10.07
CA LEU A 191 -3.92 -14.10 10.37
C LEU A 191 -3.82 -14.35 11.87
N SER A 192 -3.24 -13.40 12.63
CA SER A 192 -3.15 -13.49 14.09
C SER A 192 -4.54 -13.44 14.74
N MET A 193 -5.38 -12.48 14.34
CA MET A 193 -6.76 -12.38 14.83
C MET A 193 -7.56 -13.65 14.50
N THR A 194 -7.45 -14.19 13.29
CA THR A 194 -8.16 -15.40 12.88
C THR A 194 -7.64 -16.63 13.61
N HIS A 195 -6.33 -16.74 13.86
CA HIS A 195 -5.78 -17.84 14.66
C HIS A 195 -6.34 -17.85 16.08
N ASP A 196 -6.41 -16.67 16.72
CA ASP A 196 -6.91 -16.56 18.09
C ASP A 196 -8.42 -16.78 18.19
N GLN A 197 -9.19 -16.32 17.20
CA GLN A 197 -10.66 -16.25 17.28
C GLN A 197 -11.38 -17.35 16.49
N TYR A 198 -10.82 -17.74 15.34
CA TYR A 198 -11.44 -18.67 14.38
C TYR A 198 -10.38 -19.62 13.78
N PRO A 199 -9.69 -20.45 14.59
CA PRO A 199 -8.54 -21.23 14.14
C PRO A 199 -8.84 -22.13 12.93
N ASP A 200 -10.06 -22.68 12.85
CA ASP A 200 -10.51 -23.52 11.73
C ASP A 200 -10.55 -22.79 10.38
N ARG A 201 -10.46 -21.46 10.36
CA ARG A 201 -10.50 -20.62 9.16
C ARG A 201 -9.12 -20.22 8.66
N VAL A 202 -8.07 -20.38 9.47
CA VAL A 202 -6.70 -20.02 9.09
C VAL A 202 -6.23 -20.73 7.82
N PRO A 203 -6.48 -22.05 7.60
CA PRO A 203 -6.02 -22.72 6.39
C PRO A 203 -6.52 -22.07 5.10
N ALA A 204 -7.79 -21.64 5.05
CA ALA A 204 -8.35 -20.98 3.88
C ALA A 204 -7.76 -19.58 3.65
N LEU A 205 -7.37 -18.87 4.72
CA LEU A 205 -6.64 -17.60 4.60
C LEU A 205 -5.21 -17.80 4.12
N ILE A 206 -4.52 -18.85 4.60
CA ILE A 206 -3.18 -19.22 4.13
C ILE A 206 -3.19 -19.46 2.61
N ASP A 207 -4.26 -20.04 2.07
CA ASP A 207 -4.42 -20.27 0.63
C ASP A 207 -4.60 -19.00 -0.20
N ARG A 208 -4.88 -17.86 0.45
CA ARG A 208 -5.11 -16.56 -0.18
C ARG A 208 -3.98 -15.56 0.05
N VAL A 209 -2.93 -15.93 0.80
CA VAL A 209 -1.74 -15.10 0.98
C VAL A 209 -1.17 -14.74 -0.39
N ASP A 210 -0.93 -13.44 -0.59
CA ASP A 210 -0.22 -12.90 -1.74
C ASP A 210 1.28 -13.13 -1.58
N LEU A 211 1.84 -14.01 -2.39
CA LEU A 211 3.24 -14.41 -2.34
C LEU A 211 4.19 -13.29 -2.85
N ALA A 212 3.64 -12.27 -3.52
CA ALA A 212 4.38 -11.09 -3.96
C ALA A 212 4.35 -9.94 -2.93
N ALA A 213 3.65 -10.10 -1.80
CA ALA A 213 3.54 -9.05 -0.80
C ALA A 213 4.90 -8.72 -0.16
N ASN A 214 5.13 -7.43 0.14
CA ASN A 214 6.39 -6.96 0.73
C ASN A 214 6.65 -7.55 2.13
N ASP A 215 5.61 -7.95 2.84
CA ASP A 215 5.63 -8.52 4.19
C ASP A 215 5.60 -10.05 4.20
N ILE A 216 5.76 -10.72 3.05
CA ILE A 216 5.70 -12.18 2.95
C ILE A 216 6.69 -12.91 3.86
N ALA A 217 7.85 -12.31 4.15
CA ALA A 217 8.81 -12.88 5.11
C ALA A 217 8.23 -12.95 6.54
N ALA A 218 7.45 -11.93 6.95
CA ALA A 218 6.79 -11.92 8.25
C ALA A 218 5.64 -12.95 8.28
N VAL A 219 4.89 -13.07 7.19
CA VAL A 219 3.82 -14.08 7.05
C VAL A 219 4.39 -15.50 7.09
N LEU A 220 5.54 -15.76 6.45
CA LEU A 220 6.23 -17.04 6.50
C LEU A 220 6.70 -17.41 7.91
N ALA A 221 7.31 -16.46 8.61
CA ALA A 221 7.72 -16.66 10.00
C ALA A 221 6.51 -16.97 10.89
N TRP A 222 5.42 -16.21 10.73
CA TRP A 222 4.18 -16.44 11.44
C TRP A 222 3.60 -17.82 11.14
N ALA A 223 3.49 -18.21 9.87
CA ALA A 223 2.93 -19.49 9.47
C ALA A 223 3.74 -20.66 10.05
N ARG A 224 5.07 -20.56 10.04
CA ARG A 224 5.94 -21.55 10.69
C ARG A 224 5.66 -21.67 12.18
N ASP A 225 5.59 -20.55 12.88
CA ASP A 225 5.44 -20.51 14.34
C ASP A 225 4.05 -21.00 14.80
N HIS A 226 3.05 -20.97 13.91
CA HIS A 226 1.66 -21.36 14.19
C HIS A 226 1.23 -22.67 13.49
N GLY A 227 2.17 -23.46 12.95
CA GLY A 227 1.88 -24.79 12.38
C GLY A 227 1.28 -24.79 10.97
N HIS A 228 1.32 -23.67 10.26
CA HIS A 228 0.86 -23.52 8.86
C HIS A 228 2.01 -23.38 7.84
N GLY A 229 3.26 -23.53 8.30
CA GLY A 229 4.45 -23.37 7.47
C GLY A 229 4.48 -24.32 6.26
N GLU A 230 4.21 -25.61 6.47
CA GLU A 230 4.20 -26.61 5.40
C GLU A 230 3.17 -26.28 4.30
N GLN A 231 1.99 -25.80 4.67
CA GLN A 231 0.94 -25.41 3.73
C GLN A 231 1.40 -24.23 2.86
N LEU A 232 1.94 -23.17 3.48
CA LEU A 232 2.40 -21.99 2.75
C LEU A 232 3.62 -22.31 1.87
N VAL A 233 4.58 -23.11 2.36
CA VAL A 233 5.72 -23.58 1.58
C VAL A 233 5.27 -24.47 0.42
N GLY A 234 4.25 -25.32 0.62
CA GLY A 234 3.65 -26.13 -0.44
C GLY A 234 3.05 -25.28 -1.57
N ARG A 235 2.39 -24.16 -1.24
CA ARG A 235 1.90 -23.20 -2.24
C ARG A 235 3.03 -22.54 -3.03
N ILE A 236 4.09 -22.12 -2.34
CA ILE A 236 5.29 -21.56 -2.99
C ILE A 236 5.92 -22.59 -3.93
N ALA A 237 6.04 -23.85 -3.48
CA ALA A 237 6.58 -24.93 -4.29
C ALA A 237 5.72 -25.23 -5.53
N GLU A 238 4.38 -25.17 -5.41
CA GLU A 238 3.49 -25.30 -6.56
C GLU A 238 3.62 -24.13 -7.53
N GLU A 239 3.71 -22.89 -7.05
CA GLU A 239 3.92 -21.70 -7.90
C GLU A 239 5.24 -21.82 -8.69
N VAL A 240 6.32 -22.23 -8.01
CA VAL A 240 7.63 -22.44 -8.63
C VAL A 240 7.60 -23.58 -9.65
N ARG A 241 6.94 -24.72 -9.33
CA ARG A 241 6.79 -25.85 -10.26
C ARG A 241 5.97 -25.47 -11.49
N SER A 242 4.85 -24.79 -11.32
CA SER A 242 4.00 -24.30 -12.41
C SER A 242 4.79 -23.33 -13.30
N ALA A 243 5.49 -22.35 -12.70
CA ALA A 243 6.33 -21.42 -13.45
C ALA A 243 7.44 -22.16 -14.22
N ALA A 244 8.11 -23.14 -13.61
CA ALA A 244 9.16 -23.92 -14.25
C ALA A 244 8.66 -24.85 -15.36
N ALA A 245 7.39 -25.25 -15.34
CA ALA A 245 6.77 -26.04 -16.40
C ALA A 245 6.41 -25.18 -17.62
N GLU A 246 5.97 -23.94 -17.39
CA GLU A 246 5.63 -22.99 -18.46
C GLU A 246 6.86 -22.31 -19.06
N ASN A 247 7.78 -21.88 -18.20
CA ASN A 247 8.99 -21.15 -18.56
C ASN A 247 10.12 -21.51 -17.59
N ARG A 248 11.05 -22.34 -18.08
CA ARG A 248 12.15 -22.89 -17.29
C ARG A 248 13.04 -21.80 -16.66
N ALA A 249 13.34 -20.73 -17.40
CA ALA A 249 14.12 -19.60 -16.89
C ALA A 249 13.40 -18.85 -15.76
N GLU A 250 12.10 -18.60 -15.92
CA GLU A 250 11.29 -17.94 -14.88
C GLU A 250 11.16 -18.81 -13.62
N GLY A 251 10.91 -20.11 -13.80
CA GLY A 251 10.89 -21.07 -12.70
C GLY A 251 12.20 -21.12 -11.92
N LEU A 252 13.35 -21.12 -12.61
CA LEU A 252 14.67 -21.07 -11.98
C LEU A 252 14.87 -19.77 -11.19
N ALA A 253 14.49 -18.63 -11.76
CA ALA A 253 14.59 -17.34 -11.09
C ALA A 253 13.74 -17.30 -9.81
N ARG A 254 12.51 -17.81 -9.85
CA ARG A 254 11.63 -17.90 -8.66
C ARG A 254 12.17 -18.87 -7.62
N TRP A 255 12.62 -20.06 -8.03
CA TRP A 255 13.24 -21.02 -7.12
C TRP A 255 14.46 -20.43 -6.40
N LYS A 256 15.35 -19.76 -7.14
CA LYS A 256 16.54 -19.10 -6.56
C LYS A 256 16.14 -17.94 -5.63
N SER A 257 15.14 -17.15 -6.02
CA SER A 257 14.61 -16.05 -5.18
C SER A 257 14.09 -16.56 -3.84
N TRP A 258 13.34 -17.67 -3.82
CA TRP A 258 12.81 -18.23 -2.57
C TRP A 258 13.86 -18.92 -1.71
N THR A 259 14.74 -19.72 -2.31
CA THR A 259 15.83 -20.39 -1.58
C THR A 259 16.83 -19.40 -0.99
N SER A 260 17.15 -18.32 -1.71
CA SER A 260 17.98 -17.22 -1.16
C SER A 260 17.33 -16.46 0.00
N ARG A 261 16.00 -16.50 0.12
CA ARG A 261 15.24 -16.00 1.28
C ARG A 261 15.19 -17.01 2.44
N GLY A 262 15.82 -18.17 2.30
CA GLY A 262 15.86 -19.22 3.32
C GLY A 262 14.65 -20.16 3.31
N VAL A 263 13.84 -20.17 2.25
CA VAL A 263 12.76 -21.15 2.10
C VAL A 263 13.33 -22.44 1.52
N GLU A 264 13.24 -23.53 2.27
CA GLU A 264 13.68 -24.86 1.82
C GLU A 264 12.73 -25.38 0.75
N LEU A 265 13.17 -25.38 -0.52
CA LEU A 265 12.41 -25.86 -1.66
C LEU A 265 13.22 -26.90 -2.43
N GLU A 266 12.59 -28.04 -2.72
CA GLU A 266 13.14 -28.97 -3.69
C GLU A 266 13.18 -28.34 -5.09
N MET A 267 14.27 -28.57 -5.82
CA MET A 267 14.37 -28.12 -7.21
C MET A 267 13.33 -28.86 -8.06
N PRO A 268 12.47 -28.16 -8.84
CA PRO A 268 11.51 -28.78 -9.76
C PRO A 268 12.15 -29.77 -10.74
N GLU A 269 11.42 -30.83 -11.10
CA GLU A 269 11.91 -31.84 -12.06
C GLU A 269 12.28 -31.24 -13.43
N SER A 270 11.52 -30.26 -13.91
CA SER A 270 11.81 -29.56 -15.17
C SER A 270 13.14 -28.79 -15.14
N LEU A 271 13.61 -28.37 -13.96
CA LEU A 271 14.93 -27.75 -13.80
C LEU A 271 16.05 -28.80 -13.75
N ARG A 272 15.78 -30.01 -13.25
CA ARG A 272 16.74 -31.13 -13.15
C ARG A 272 17.09 -31.76 -14.51
N VAL A 273 16.32 -31.49 -15.56
CA VAL A 273 16.61 -32.03 -16.91
C VAL A 273 17.97 -31.50 -17.38
N PRO A 274 18.94 -32.36 -17.73
CA PRO A 274 20.28 -31.95 -18.14
C PRO A 274 20.28 -31.41 -19.58
N THR A 275 19.68 -30.25 -19.77
CA THR A 275 19.62 -29.51 -21.03
C THR A 275 19.82 -28.03 -20.78
N LEU A 276 20.28 -27.30 -21.79
CA LEU A 276 20.41 -25.85 -21.79
C LEU A 276 19.15 -25.15 -22.34
N GLU A 277 18.24 -25.92 -22.95
CA GLU A 277 17.02 -25.41 -23.58
C GLU A 277 16.10 -24.72 -22.57
N GLY A 278 15.55 -23.56 -22.96
CA GLY A 278 14.63 -22.79 -22.14
C GLY A 278 15.26 -22.03 -20.97
N LEU A 279 16.58 -22.10 -20.77
CA LEU A 279 17.30 -21.28 -19.80
C LEU A 279 17.60 -19.89 -20.37
N ASP A 280 17.58 -18.88 -19.50
CA ASP A 280 18.08 -17.54 -19.84
C ASP A 280 19.56 -17.48 -19.47
N LEU A 281 20.42 -17.77 -20.45
CA LEU A 281 21.89 -17.81 -20.29
C LEU A 281 22.48 -16.43 -19.93
N GLY A 282 21.69 -15.36 -19.98
CA GLY A 282 22.10 -14.03 -19.52
C GLY A 282 21.98 -13.81 -18.01
N ARG A 283 21.42 -14.78 -17.28
CA ARG A 283 21.14 -14.69 -15.84
C ARG A 283 22.11 -15.51 -14.99
N PRO A 284 22.52 -15.01 -13.81
CA PRO A 284 23.45 -15.72 -12.94
C PRO A 284 22.89 -17.05 -12.42
N GLU A 285 21.59 -17.13 -12.15
CA GLU A 285 20.96 -18.37 -11.68
C GLU A 285 21.08 -19.52 -12.69
N SER A 286 21.14 -19.23 -13.99
CA SER A 286 21.39 -20.23 -15.04
C SER A 286 22.81 -20.76 -14.95
N ALA A 287 23.81 -19.91 -14.69
CA ALA A 287 25.19 -20.35 -14.54
C ALA A 287 25.38 -21.31 -13.35
N ASP A 288 24.75 -21.00 -12.21
CA ASP A 288 24.75 -21.87 -11.03
C ASP A 288 24.14 -23.25 -11.34
N LEU A 289 23.01 -23.28 -12.05
CA LEU A 289 22.34 -24.52 -12.42
C LEU A 289 23.18 -25.35 -13.41
N ILE A 290 23.76 -24.69 -14.40
CA ILE A 290 24.62 -25.35 -15.40
C ILE A 290 25.85 -25.95 -14.72
N LYS A 291 26.47 -25.22 -13.78
CA LYS A 291 27.58 -25.73 -12.97
C LYS A 291 27.19 -27.01 -12.24
N ALA A 292 26.04 -27.00 -11.55
CA ALA A 292 25.55 -28.17 -10.84
C ALA A 292 25.33 -29.36 -11.79
N MET A 293 24.77 -29.13 -12.99
CA MET A 293 24.62 -30.19 -14.00
C MET A 293 25.95 -30.77 -14.47
N VAL A 294 26.95 -29.91 -14.72
CA VAL A 294 28.30 -30.34 -15.14
C VAL A 294 28.98 -31.13 -14.03
N ASP A 295 28.90 -30.66 -12.77
CA ASP A 295 29.44 -31.35 -11.61
C ASP A 295 28.77 -32.74 -11.40
N ASP A 296 27.47 -32.85 -11.74
CA ASP A 296 26.71 -34.12 -11.75
C ASP A 296 26.98 -35.00 -12.99
N GLY A 297 27.86 -34.56 -13.91
CA GLY A 297 28.28 -35.32 -15.09
C GLY A 297 27.34 -35.25 -16.29
N ALA A 298 26.53 -34.19 -16.41
CA ALA A 298 25.68 -33.96 -17.57
C ALA A 298 26.52 -33.70 -18.84
N ASP A 299 26.21 -34.43 -19.92
CA ASP A 299 26.79 -34.20 -21.24
C ASP A 299 26.03 -33.06 -21.95
N LEU A 300 26.49 -31.83 -21.74
CA LEU A 300 25.93 -30.63 -22.33
C LEU A 300 26.76 -30.21 -23.54
N VAL A 301 26.11 -29.77 -24.62
CA VAL A 301 26.75 -29.27 -25.84
C VAL A 301 26.59 -27.75 -25.92
N PRO A 302 27.45 -26.95 -25.25
CA PRO A 302 27.23 -25.51 -25.09
C PRO A 302 27.59 -24.70 -26.35
N GLN A 303 28.50 -25.19 -27.20
CA GLN A 303 29.06 -24.39 -28.31
C GLN A 303 28.00 -23.99 -29.34
N GLU A 304 27.16 -24.93 -29.80
CA GLU A 304 26.12 -24.65 -30.80
C GLU A 304 25.09 -23.63 -30.29
N ILE A 305 24.71 -23.74 -29.01
CA ILE A 305 23.78 -22.82 -28.36
C ILE A 305 24.42 -21.44 -28.20
N LEU A 306 25.69 -21.39 -27.81
CA LEU A 306 26.43 -20.15 -27.68
C LEU A 306 26.55 -19.41 -29.01
N ASP A 307 26.91 -20.12 -30.10
CA ASP A 307 27.03 -19.54 -31.44
C ASP A 307 25.69 -18.99 -31.93
N GLY A 308 24.58 -19.70 -31.68
CA GLY A 308 23.23 -19.24 -31.98
C GLY A 308 22.84 -17.97 -31.22
N VAL A 309 23.02 -17.95 -29.89
CA VAL A 309 22.69 -16.79 -29.04
C VAL A 309 23.55 -15.58 -29.42
N ALA A 310 24.84 -15.78 -29.70
CA ALA A 310 25.74 -14.71 -30.11
C ALA A 310 25.40 -14.14 -31.49
N GLY A 311 24.91 -14.98 -32.42
CA GLY A 311 24.43 -14.57 -33.73
C GLY A 311 23.16 -13.71 -33.66
N ASP A 312 22.24 -14.05 -32.75
CA ASP A 312 20.97 -13.32 -32.57
C ASP A 312 21.13 -12.04 -31.75
N ASN A 313 21.90 -12.10 -30.67
CA ASN A 313 22.12 -10.96 -29.78
C ASN A 313 23.52 -11.02 -29.14
N ARG A 314 24.43 -10.22 -29.70
CA ARG A 314 25.81 -10.09 -29.24
C ARG A 314 25.96 -9.97 -27.72
N MET A 315 25.18 -9.09 -27.08
CA MET A 315 25.28 -8.85 -25.63
C MET A 315 24.81 -10.07 -24.81
N LEU A 316 23.82 -10.82 -25.30
CA LEU A 316 23.42 -12.08 -24.65
C LEU A 316 24.45 -13.19 -24.89
N GLY A 317 25.05 -13.25 -26.08
CA GLY A 317 26.13 -14.18 -26.39
C GLY A 317 27.35 -13.98 -25.49
N GLU A 318 27.74 -12.73 -25.24
CA GLU A 318 28.81 -12.38 -24.29
C GLU A 318 28.51 -12.91 -22.87
N LYS A 319 27.26 -12.73 -22.40
CA LYS A 319 26.84 -13.22 -21.08
C LYS A 319 26.73 -14.75 -21.01
N ALA A 320 26.26 -15.38 -22.09
CA ALA A 320 26.17 -16.83 -22.17
C ALA A 320 27.57 -17.46 -22.14
N TYR A 321 28.53 -16.90 -22.87
CA TYR A 321 29.94 -17.32 -22.82
C TYR A 321 30.50 -17.21 -21.40
N GLU A 322 30.29 -16.07 -20.74
CA GLU A 322 30.67 -15.85 -19.34
C GLU A 322 30.07 -16.93 -18.42
N ALA A 323 28.77 -17.22 -18.55
CA ALA A 323 28.08 -18.22 -17.76
C ALA A 323 28.66 -19.63 -17.95
N PHE A 324 29.00 -20.02 -19.19
CA PHE A 324 29.60 -21.33 -19.47
C PHE A 324 31.02 -21.46 -18.91
N VAL A 325 31.86 -20.45 -19.09
CA VAL A 325 33.21 -20.46 -18.50
C VAL A 325 33.12 -20.58 -16.97
N CYS A 326 32.18 -19.87 -16.33
CA CYS A 326 31.95 -19.96 -14.88
C CYS A 326 31.38 -21.31 -14.43
N ALA A 327 30.64 -21.99 -15.29
CA ALA A 327 30.13 -23.33 -15.01
C ALA A 327 31.22 -24.42 -15.12
N GLY A 328 32.41 -24.09 -15.63
CA GLY A 328 33.55 -25.00 -15.70
C GLY A 328 33.80 -25.63 -17.07
N PHE A 329 33.18 -25.13 -18.13
CA PHE A 329 33.47 -25.60 -19.49
C PHE A 329 34.88 -25.15 -19.91
N THR A 330 35.77 -26.11 -20.19
CA THR A 330 37.14 -25.85 -20.66
C THR A 330 37.27 -25.81 -22.18
N ASP A 331 36.36 -26.50 -22.87
CA ASP A 331 36.44 -26.74 -24.32
C ASP A 331 35.47 -25.85 -25.11
N ILE A 332 35.03 -24.74 -24.50
CA ILE A 332 34.17 -23.75 -25.16
C ILE A 332 35.03 -22.65 -25.79
N HIS A 333 34.74 -22.34 -27.05
CA HIS A 333 35.42 -21.31 -27.81
C HIS A 333 34.56 -20.07 -27.94
N LEU A 334 35.24 -18.93 -28.03
CA LEU A 334 34.58 -17.67 -28.26
C LEU A 334 33.97 -17.64 -29.68
N PRO A 335 32.67 -17.33 -29.84
CA PRO A 335 32.07 -17.20 -31.16
C PRO A 335 32.77 -16.12 -32.00
N LEU A 336 32.96 -16.39 -33.30
CA LEU A 336 33.61 -15.47 -34.25
C LEU A 336 32.96 -14.07 -34.28
N VAL A 337 31.65 -13.99 -34.04
CA VAL A 337 30.90 -12.72 -33.98
C VAL A 337 31.25 -11.86 -32.77
N LEU A 338 31.89 -12.47 -31.75
CA LEU A 338 32.41 -11.80 -30.55
C LEU A 338 33.93 -11.56 -30.65
N GLU A 339 34.63 -12.18 -31.60
CA GLU A 339 36.06 -11.97 -31.84
C GLU A 339 36.33 -10.53 -32.32
N GLY A 340 37.45 -9.96 -31.86
CA GLY A 340 37.84 -8.58 -32.21
C GLY A 340 37.05 -7.49 -31.47
N ASN A 341 36.34 -7.82 -30.39
CA ASN A 341 35.74 -6.81 -29.52
C ASN A 341 36.86 -5.97 -28.85
N PRO A 342 37.00 -4.66 -29.16
CA PRO A 342 38.10 -3.82 -28.66
C PRO A 342 38.07 -3.59 -27.13
N MET A 343 36.99 -4.03 -26.46
CA MET A 343 36.78 -3.94 -25.02
C MET A 343 37.27 -5.17 -24.25
N VAL A 344 37.65 -6.26 -24.95
CA VAL A 344 38.13 -7.50 -24.32
C VAL A 344 39.64 -7.46 -24.23
N ARG A 345 40.17 -7.30 -23.02
CA ARG A 345 41.61 -7.32 -22.77
C ARG A 345 41.93 -8.31 -21.64
N PRO A 346 43.17 -8.82 -21.53
CA PRO A 346 43.55 -9.70 -20.42
C PRO A 346 43.20 -9.13 -19.04
N GLU A 347 43.32 -7.81 -18.86
CA GLU A 347 42.96 -7.08 -17.64
C GLU A 347 41.45 -6.98 -17.35
N THR A 348 40.59 -7.33 -18.29
CA THR A 348 39.12 -7.35 -18.12
C THR A 348 38.58 -8.77 -17.91
N ARG A 349 39.44 -9.69 -17.46
CA ARG A 349 39.04 -11.05 -17.10
C ARG A 349 38.84 -11.17 -15.60
N CYS A 350 37.89 -12.01 -15.20
CA CYS A 350 37.66 -12.30 -13.80
C CYS A 350 38.90 -13.03 -13.26
N PRO A 351 39.50 -12.60 -12.15
CA PRO A 351 40.67 -13.27 -11.61
C PRO A 351 40.39 -14.72 -11.19
N ALA A 352 39.12 -15.06 -10.89
CA ALA A 352 38.72 -16.37 -10.39
C ALA A 352 38.37 -17.39 -11.49
N CYS A 353 37.63 -16.99 -12.54
CA CYS A 353 37.20 -17.90 -13.61
C CYS A 353 37.76 -17.55 -15.00
N GLN A 354 38.49 -16.45 -15.13
CA GLN A 354 39.03 -15.94 -16.40
C GLN A 354 37.97 -15.57 -17.47
N ALA A 355 36.68 -15.59 -17.12
CA ALA A 355 35.60 -15.08 -17.97
C ALA A 355 35.68 -13.56 -18.13
N TRP A 356 35.07 -13.01 -19.19
CA TRP A 356 35.01 -11.58 -19.43
C TRP A 356 34.18 -10.86 -18.34
N THR A 357 34.72 -9.81 -17.72
CA THR A 357 34.03 -9.10 -16.61
C THR A 357 33.25 -7.86 -17.06
N TRP A 358 33.39 -7.44 -18.31
CA TRP A 358 32.94 -6.11 -18.75
C TRP A 358 31.47 -6.00 -19.18
N VAL A 359 30.57 -6.87 -18.68
CA VAL A 359 29.13 -6.74 -18.90
C VAL A 359 28.34 -6.52 -17.59
N ARG A 360 28.94 -6.76 -16.41
CA ARG A 360 28.34 -6.37 -15.12
C ARG A 360 29.41 -5.93 -14.09
N PRO A 361 29.32 -4.73 -13.52
CA PRO A 361 29.93 -4.45 -12.23
C PRO A 361 29.48 -5.52 -11.20
N GLY A 362 30.42 -6.10 -10.45
CA GLY A 362 30.14 -7.10 -9.44
C GLY A 362 29.97 -8.54 -9.95
N HIS A 363 30.47 -8.89 -11.13
CA HIS A 363 30.67 -10.30 -11.50
C HIS A 363 31.65 -10.98 -10.52
N GLU A 364 32.78 -10.34 -10.24
CA GLU A 364 33.83 -10.84 -9.35
C GLU A 364 33.28 -11.23 -7.96
N SER A 365 32.38 -10.41 -7.40
CA SER A 365 31.73 -10.67 -6.10
C SER A 365 30.65 -11.76 -6.12
N ARG A 366 30.29 -12.28 -7.29
CA ARG A 366 29.26 -13.33 -7.47
C ARG A 366 29.80 -14.55 -8.20
N CYS A 367 31.09 -14.56 -8.52
CA CYS A 367 31.71 -15.67 -9.23
C CYS A 367 31.63 -16.91 -8.34
N PRO A 368 31.10 -18.05 -8.84
CA PRO A 368 31.07 -19.29 -8.06
C PRO A 368 32.48 -19.84 -7.74
N HIS A 369 33.53 -19.25 -8.34
CA HIS A 369 34.94 -19.57 -8.11
C HIS A 369 35.66 -18.55 -7.21
N ASP A 370 34.96 -17.55 -6.66
CA ASP A 370 35.57 -16.55 -5.76
C ASP A 370 36.24 -17.21 -4.55
N GLY A 371 37.49 -16.83 -4.24
CA GLY A 371 38.31 -17.41 -3.17
C GLY A 371 39.02 -18.74 -3.47
N MET A 372 38.86 -19.32 -4.67
CA MET A 372 39.63 -20.51 -5.10
C MET A 372 40.91 -20.07 -5.84
N PRO A 373 42.12 -20.45 -5.40
CA PRO A 373 43.32 -20.20 -6.19
C PRO A 373 43.27 -21.06 -7.45
N LEU A 374 43.25 -20.43 -8.63
CA LEU A 374 43.43 -21.12 -9.91
C LEU A 374 44.81 -21.78 -9.93
N GLY A 375 44.84 -23.08 -10.23
CA GLY A 375 46.05 -23.90 -10.34
C GLY A 375 46.92 -23.59 -11.55
N SER A 376 47.36 -22.33 -11.69
CA SER A 376 48.36 -21.90 -12.66
C SER A 376 49.45 -21.12 -11.92
N ASN A 377 50.67 -21.64 -11.99
CA ASN A 377 51.82 -21.16 -11.23
C ASN A 377 52.13 -19.68 -11.56
N PRO A 378 52.16 -18.75 -10.59
CA PRO A 378 52.34 -17.31 -10.83
C PRO A 378 53.62 -16.96 -11.61
N ASP A 379 54.65 -17.80 -11.53
CA ASP A 379 55.90 -17.63 -12.28
C ASP A 379 55.73 -17.79 -13.80
N GLN A 380 54.73 -18.58 -14.23
CA GLN A 380 54.48 -18.86 -15.64
C GLN A 380 53.73 -17.72 -16.33
N GLN A 381 52.81 -17.08 -15.61
CA GLN A 381 52.11 -15.86 -16.08
C GLN A 381 53.05 -14.64 -16.11
N ALA A 382 53.99 -14.55 -15.16
CA ALA A 382 55.02 -13.52 -15.18
C ALA A 382 55.97 -13.68 -16.38
N ALA A 383 56.30 -14.92 -16.76
CA ALA A 383 57.14 -15.18 -17.93
C ALA A 383 56.46 -14.80 -19.26
N GLU A 384 55.18 -15.15 -19.44
CA GLU A 384 54.41 -14.78 -20.64
C GLU A 384 54.18 -13.27 -20.76
N ALA A 385 53.99 -12.57 -19.64
CA ALA A 385 53.86 -11.11 -19.63
C ALA A 385 55.16 -10.39 -20.00
N VAL A 386 56.32 -10.91 -19.59
CA VAL A 386 57.63 -10.35 -19.96
C VAL A 386 57.92 -10.57 -21.44
N GLU A 387 57.58 -11.73 -21.99
CA GLU A 387 57.76 -12.04 -23.41
C GLU A 387 56.89 -11.15 -24.32
N ALA A 388 55.66 -10.83 -23.89
CA ALA A 388 54.77 -9.90 -24.60
C ALA A 388 55.29 -8.46 -24.58
N VAL A 389 55.94 -8.01 -23.49
CA VAL A 389 56.54 -6.67 -23.39
C VAL A 389 57.79 -6.57 -24.26
N ASP A 390 58.65 -7.59 -24.28
CA ASP A 390 59.86 -7.61 -25.13
C ASP A 390 59.53 -7.62 -26.63
N ALA A 391 58.42 -8.27 -27.03
CA ALA A 391 57.91 -8.24 -28.39
C ALA A 391 57.39 -6.84 -28.79
N ALA A 392 56.75 -6.12 -27.86
CA ALA A 392 56.25 -4.77 -28.08
C ALA A 392 57.37 -3.71 -28.12
N VAL A 393 58.44 -3.90 -27.34
CA VAL A 393 59.59 -2.99 -27.33
C VAL A 393 60.45 -3.14 -28.59
N SER A 394 60.51 -4.35 -29.17
CA SER A 394 61.28 -4.64 -30.39
C SER A 394 60.71 -4.04 -31.68
N THR A 395 59.50 -3.47 -31.65
CA THR A 395 58.83 -2.85 -32.81
C THR A 395 58.94 -1.32 -32.88
N ILE A 396 59.64 -0.68 -31.93
CA ILE A 396 59.84 0.78 -31.91
C ILE A 396 61.19 1.14 -32.56
N ASP A 397 61.16 1.73 -33.76
CA ASP A 397 62.33 2.23 -34.50
C ASP A 397 62.86 3.56 -33.88
N PRO A 398 64.14 3.66 -33.47
CA PRO A 398 64.65 4.81 -32.72
C PRO A 398 64.96 6.06 -33.57
N ALA A 399 64.69 6.09 -34.88
CA ALA A 399 65.13 7.18 -35.76
C ALA A 399 64.13 8.34 -35.99
N GLY A 400 62.98 8.39 -35.30
CA GLY A 400 61.86 9.26 -35.67
C GLY A 400 61.42 10.37 -34.71
N LEU A 401 62.16 10.72 -33.66
CA LEU A 401 61.71 11.72 -32.66
C LEU A 401 62.44 13.06 -32.79
N GLN A 402 61.80 14.01 -33.49
CA GLN A 402 62.06 15.45 -33.33
C GLN A 402 61.58 15.90 -31.95
N LEU A 403 62.49 16.45 -31.15
CA LEU A 403 62.22 17.04 -29.84
C LEU A 403 61.69 18.47 -30.00
N ASP A 404 60.41 18.71 -29.68
CA ASP A 404 59.91 20.05 -29.41
C ASP A 404 60.40 20.55 -28.04
N PRO A 405 60.67 21.86 -27.88
CA PRO A 405 61.24 22.41 -26.64
C PRO A 405 60.22 22.48 -25.49
N PRO A 406 60.68 22.48 -24.22
CA PRO A 406 59.82 22.26 -23.07
C PRO A 406 58.97 23.49 -22.74
N MET A 407 57.66 23.26 -22.55
CA MET A 407 56.73 24.22 -21.97
C MET A 407 57.07 24.55 -20.50
N PRO A 408 56.73 25.77 -20.02
CA PRO A 408 57.02 26.22 -18.67
C PRO A 408 56.14 25.50 -17.62
N LYS A 409 56.70 25.32 -16.42
CA LYS A 409 56.06 24.70 -15.25
C LYS A 409 54.79 25.47 -14.84
N PRO A 410 53.66 24.79 -14.55
CA PRO A 410 52.48 25.45 -14.00
C PRO A 410 52.67 25.79 -12.52
N GLU A 411 52.28 27.01 -12.16
CA GLU A 411 52.20 27.53 -10.80
C GLU A 411 51.13 26.82 -9.98
N VAL A 412 51.37 26.73 -8.68
CA VAL A 412 50.47 26.15 -7.67
C VAL A 412 49.27 27.07 -7.47
N GLY A 413 48.13 26.72 -8.08
CA GLY A 413 46.83 27.35 -7.86
C GLY A 413 46.00 26.59 -6.82
N GLU A 414 45.34 27.34 -5.94
CA GLU A 414 44.54 26.85 -4.80
C GLU A 414 43.39 25.90 -5.20
N ARG A 415 43.07 24.97 -4.27
CA ARG A 415 41.93 24.04 -4.35
C ARG A 415 40.61 24.79 -4.60
N PRO A 416 39.79 24.40 -5.58
CA PRO A 416 38.40 24.83 -5.64
C PRO A 416 37.58 24.17 -4.53
N SER A 417 36.87 24.98 -3.76
CA SER A 417 35.85 24.53 -2.79
C SER A 417 34.68 23.83 -3.49
N ALA A 418 34.06 22.89 -2.76
CA ALA A 418 32.89 22.13 -3.21
C ALA A 418 31.72 23.03 -3.66
N PRO A 419 30.89 22.57 -4.64
CA PRO A 419 29.73 23.32 -5.08
C PRO A 419 28.64 23.38 -4.00
N PRO A 420 27.86 24.47 -3.92
CA PRO A 420 26.74 24.57 -2.98
C PRO A 420 25.57 23.66 -3.41
N PRO A 421 24.71 23.23 -2.46
CA PRO A 421 23.56 22.37 -2.76
C PRO A 421 22.52 23.10 -3.62
N PRO A 422 21.69 22.36 -4.39
CA PRO A 422 20.75 22.94 -5.33
C PRO A 422 19.64 23.74 -4.64
N SER A 423 19.34 24.91 -5.20
CA SER A 423 18.25 25.79 -4.79
C SER A 423 16.88 25.12 -4.98
N ALA A 424 16.03 25.24 -3.96
CA ALA A 424 14.63 24.85 -4.00
C ALA A 424 13.85 25.64 -5.08
N PRO A 425 12.81 25.04 -5.70
CA PRO A 425 11.98 25.74 -6.68
C PRO A 425 11.23 26.90 -6.04
N VAL A 426 11.40 28.08 -6.64
CA VAL A 426 10.61 29.28 -6.38
C VAL A 426 9.29 29.12 -7.12
N ASP A 427 8.23 28.78 -6.38
CA ASP A 427 6.84 29.22 -6.60
C ASP A 427 5.92 28.51 -5.60
N ALA A 428 5.80 29.09 -4.41
CA ALA A 428 4.78 28.75 -3.43
C ALA A 428 4.08 30.05 -3.00
N PRO A 429 2.81 30.30 -3.40
CA PRO A 429 2.08 31.45 -2.90
C PRO A 429 1.68 31.19 -1.44
N THR A 430 2.15 32.07 -0.56
CA THR A 430 1.76 32.17 0.85
C THR A 430 0.29 32.57 0.97
N THR A 431 -0.52 31.75 1.60
CA THR A 431 -1.91 32.07 1.95
C THR A 431 -1.98 32.87 3.25
N ASN A 432 -2.26 34.16 3.15
CA ASN A 432 -3.02 34.94 4.13
C ASN A 432 -3.37 36.31 3.51
N ASP A 433 -4.56 36.40 2.91
CA ASP A 433 -5.51 37.48 3.15
C ASP A 433 -6.75 37.27 2.27
N ALA A 434 -7.91 37.24 2.93
CA ALA A 434 -9.21 36.98 2.34
C ALA A 434 -10.05 38.27 2.36
N VAL A 435 -10.58 38.70 1.20
CA VAL A 435 -11.81 39.51 1.03
C VAL A 435 -12.43 39.14 -0.33
N PRO A 436 -13.77 39.04 -0.49
CA PRO A 436 -14.41 38.03 -1.32
C PRO A 436 -14.80 38.48 -2.73
N ALA A 437 -14.77 37.55 -3.69
CA ALA A 437 -15.38 37.70 -5.00
C ALA A 437 -16.84 37.18 -5.01
N ALA A 438 -17.72 37.93 -5.64
CA ALA A 438 -19.12 37.62 -5.89
C ALA A 438 -19.28 36.46 -6.91
N PRO A 439 -20.39 35.70 -6.88
CA PRO A 439 -20.60 34.61 -7.83
C PRO A 439 -21.09 35.14 -9.18
N GLU A 440 -20.33 34.81 -10.23
CA GLU A 440 -20.69 34.96 -11.64
C GLU A 440 -21.71 33.89 -12.03
N GLN A 441 -22.72 34.32 -12.78
CA GLN A 441 -23.84 33.51 -13.24
C GLN A 441 -23.42 32.58 -14.39
N ALA A 442 -23.66 31.28 -14.25
CA ALA A 442 -23.59 30.34 -15.37
C ALA A 442 -24.96 30.29 -16.08
N THR A 443 -24.97 30.70 -17.34
CA THR A 443 -26.09 30.53 -18.30
C THR A 443 -25.95 29.16 -18.99
N PRO A 444 -27.03 28.38 -19.18
CA PRO A 444 -26.97 27.03 -19.74
C PRO A 444 -26.88 27.02 -21.28
N GLU A 445 -26.10 26.06 -21.79
CA GLU A 445 -25.94 25.75 -23.20
C GLU A 445 -27.18 25.10 -23.81
N GLN A 446 -27.46 25.49 -25.05
CA GLN A 446 -28.62 25.13 -25.86
C GLN A 446 -28.41 23.79 -26.57
N GLY A 447 -29.37 22.87 -26.45
CA GLY A 447 -29.55 21.73 -27.36
C GLY A 447 -30.85 21.92 -28.15
N GLN A 448 -30.74 21.98 -29.48
CA GLN A 448 -31.85 22.14 -30.43
C GLN A 448 -32.68 20.84 -30.61
N PRO A 449 -33.91 20.94 -31.15
CA PRO A 449 -34.95 19.90 -31.08
C PRO A 449 -35.15 19.11 -32.39
N GLU A 450 -35.67 17.88 -32.27
CA GLU A 450 -36.36 17.18 -33.36
C GLU A 450 -37.79 16.80 -32.94
N GLN A 451 -38.75 17.26 -33.75
CA GLN A 451 -40.17 16.91 -33.82
C GLN A 451 -40.29 15.61 -34.66
N GLY A 452 -41.27 14.70 -34.59
CA GLY A 452 -42.51 14.54 -33.84
C GLY A 452 -43.36 13.41 -34.46
N GLN A 453 -44.29 12.87 -33.66
CA GLN A 453 -45.61 12.28 -34.02
C GLN A 453 -45.73 10.87 -34.65
N PRO A 454 -46.91 10.19 -34.56
CA PRO A 454 -47.97 10.26 -33.53
C PRO A 454 -48.62 8.90 -33.11
N GLU A 455 -49.25 8.91 -31.92
CA GLU A 455 -50.62 8.46 -31.59
C GLU A 455 -51.22 7.19 -32.24
N GLN A 456 -51.60 6.20 -31.41
CA GLN A 456 -52.93 5.57 -31.48
C GLN A 456 -53.33 4.86 -30.17
N ALA A 457 -54.61 5.01 -29.85
CA ALA A 457 -55.31 4.65 -28.63
C ALA A 457 -55.77 3.20 -28.57
N GLN A 458 -56.00 2.66 -27.37
CA GLN A 458 -57.28 2.09 -26.90
C GLN A 458 -57.13 1.41 -25.52
N ALA A 459 -57.95 1.86 -24.56
CA ALA A 459 -58.46 1.06 -23.43
C ALA A 459 -59.94 0.70 -23.76
N PRO A 460 -60.78 0.05 -22.93
CA PRO A 460 -60.59 -0.52 -21.57
C PRO A 460 -61.33 -1.88 -21.33
N ALA A 461 -61.24 -2.45 -20.14
CA ALA A 461 -62.31 -3.20 -19.42
C ALA A 461 -61.76 -3.63 -18.03
N GLU A 462 -62.16 -3.00 -16.92
CA GLU A 462 -63.30 -3.40 -16.06
C GLU A 462 -63.36 -4.90 -15.71
N GLN A 463 -63.04 -5.23 -14.44
CA GLN A 463 -63.94 -5.90 -13.47
C GLN A 463 -63.16 -6.42 -12.23
N GLN A 464 -63.33 -5.72 -11.10
CA GLN A 464 -63.48 -6.33 -9.77
C GLN A 464 -65.00 -6.62 -9.57
N PRO A 465 -65.49 -7.36 -8.53
CA PRO A 465 -64.82 -7.89 -7.33
C PRO A 465 -65.22 -9.34 -6.96
N ALA A 466 -64.63 -9.88 -5.88
CA ALA A 466 -65.31 -10.47 -4.69
C ALA A 466 -64.56 -11.67 -4.08
N ALA A 467 -64.18 -11.54 -2.80
CA ALA A 467 -64.08 -12.64 -1.83
C ALA A 467 -65.51 -13.16 -1.50
N PRO A 468 -65.78 -14.25 -0.72
CA PRO A 468 -64.94 -14.89 0.30
C PRO A 468 -65.10 -16.44 0.44
N GLU A 469 -64.59 -16.96 1.57
CA GLU A 469 -64.90 -18.22 2.28
C GLU A 469 -64.05 -19.48 2.04
N GLY A 470 -63.40 -19.91 3.13
CA GLY A 470 -63.56 -21.27 3.65
C GLY A 470 -62.45 -22.27 3.34
N SER A 471 -61.50 -22.44 4.27
CA SER A 471 -61.22 -23.69 5.01
C SER A 471 -59.97 -23.53 5.89
#